data_AF-A0A356FFR5-F1
#
_entry.id   AF-A0A356FFR5-F1
#
_cell.length_a   1.000
_cell.length_b   1.000
_cell.length_c   1.000
_cell.angle_alpha   90.00
_cell.angle_beta   90.00
_cell.angle_gamma   90.00
#
_symmetry.space_group_name_H-M   'P 1'
#
loop_
_entity.id
_entity.type
_entity.pdbx_description
1 polymer ?
#
loop_
_entity_poly.entity_id
_entity_poly.type
_entity_poly.pdbx_seq_one_letter_code
_entity_poly.pdbx_strand_id
1 'polypeptide(L)'
;MQEGCSSNIFSISTPPPPRYILRVDLQPASQGRPSPIENKILLMKYPLLPRALLLLAFSAPAWAAEKEPAAIIAKLEKGGDTVRLTRELAELGPGALDTIREKIRSGPSPVTKFLEQARNSIVAGQVSTALRKGLASQLSFDGQYHELGKNRAENIEALFYLLNDESSPLTIRLTSCRALADISNKSILPRLRQLYWDLLLDSRLREELGIILAIFGDTQSVEKELGRYEQFAHHQRSLVRLSANVQLSNIYYRIRDYEKAVEAYEKIIELSERIFKAESQAGIPKELLDARKEQLNLHYYNAACSNSLNGSLERARKYLLKAVQGNPEHYGNISKDGDLLKMRKDPGFPAFMKKLGRLFEDEEI
;
A
#
# COMPACT_ATOMS: atom_id res chain seq x y z
N MET A 1 13.25 -8.91 61.91
CA MET A 1 14.30 -9.18 60.90
C MET A 1 13.89 -10.45 60.15
N GLN A 2 13.00 -10.51 59.16
CA GLN A 2 12.56 -9.61 58.08
C GLN A 2 13.69 -9.06 57.19
N GLU A 3 13.85 -9.69 56.03
CA GLU A 3 14.16 -9.20 54.67
C GLU A 3 14.16 -10.46 53.78
N GLY A 4 13.54 -10.58 52.61
CA GLY A 4 12.98 -9.60 51.67
C GLY A 4 13.35 -10.04 50.24
N CYS A 5 12.83 -11.18 49.75
CA CYS A 5 13.01 -11.58 48.35
C CYS A 5 11.87 -10.99 47.51
N SER A 6 12.19 -9.90 46.82
CA SER A 6 11.30 -9.18 45.92
C SER A 6 11.14 -9.88 44.58
N SER A 7 9.88 -10.01 44.19
CA SER A 7 9.36 -10.34 42.87
C SER A 7 9.79 -9.30 41.82
N ASN A 8 10.59 -9.70 40.84
CA ASN A 8 10.76 -8.93 39.61
C ASN A 8 9.89 -9.51 38.49
N ILE A 9 8.80 -8.78 38.26
CA ILE A 9 7.84 -8.93 37.17
C ILE A 9 8.56 -8.59 35.86
N PHE A 10 8.77 -9.58 34.99
CA PHE A 10 9.06 -9.31 33.59
C PHE A 10 7.79 -8.75 32.95
N SER A 11 7.72 -7.41 32.89
CA SER A 11 6.79 -6.69 32.04
C SER A 11 7.20 -6.96 30.60
N ILE A 12 6.59 -7.99 29.99
CA ILE A 12 6.64 -8.19 28.54
C ILE A 12 5.76 -7.10 27.94
N SER A 13 6.39 -5.94 27.69
CA SER A 13 5.87 -4.95 26.77
C SER A 13 5.69 -5.65 25.42
N THR A 14 4.45 -6.02 25.13
CA THR A 14 4.07 -6.57 23.84
C THR A 14 4.19 -5.42 22.84
N PRO A 15 5.04 -5.52 21.79
CA PRO A 15 4.98 -4.55 20.72
C PRO A 15 3.58 -4.64 20.08
N PRO A 16 2.94 -3.51 19.72
CA PRO A 16 1.65 -3.53 19.05
C PRO A 16 1.77 -4.34 17.75
N PRO A 17 0.76 -5.15 17.39
CA PRO A 17 0.79 -5.91 16.15
C PRO A 17 0.87 -4.96 14.95
N PRO A 18 1.62 -5.31 13.88
CA PRO A 18 1.65 -4.52 12.66
C PRO A 18 0.24 -4.50 12.04
N ARG A 19 -0.32 -3.29 11.94
CA ARG A 19 -1.64 -3.00 11.36
C ARG A 19 -1.59 -3.06 9.83
N TYR A 20 -1.72 -4.23 9.19
CA TYR A 20 -2.04 -4.30 7.76
C TYR A 20 -2.75 -5.61 7.38
N ILE A 21 -4.05 -5.54 7.10
CA ILE A 21 -4.76 -5.83 5.83
C ILE A 21 -6.16 -5.20 6.00
N LEU A 22 -6.60 -4.45 4.98
CA LEU A 22 -7.67 -3.43 5.00
C LEU A 22 -7.45 -2.34 6.06
N ARG A 23 -6.88 -1.23 5.61
CA ARG A 23 -6.92 0.03 6.34
C ARG A 23 -8.35 0.58 6.22
N VAL A 24 -9.27 0.12 7.06
CA VAL A 24 -10.42 0.95 7.44
C VAL A 24 -9.82 1.97 8.40
N ASP A 25 -9.37 3.11 7.86
CA ASP A 25 -9.00 4.25 8.68
C ASP A 25 -10.24 4.64 9.50
N LEU A 26 -10.34 4.20 10.75
CA LEU A 26 -11.22 4.82 11.73
C LEU A 26 -10.75 6.27 11.87
N GLN A 27 -11.46 7.18 11.20
CA GLN A 27 -11.26 8.61 11.40
C GLN A 27 -11.48 8.94 12.89
N PRO A 28 -10.66 9.81 13.51
CA PRO A 28 -11.08 10.45 14.74
C PRO A 28 -12.33 11.28 14.46
N ALA A 29 -13.24 11.32 15.44
CA ALA A 29 -14.51 12.04 15.41
C ALA A 29 -14.39 13.37 14.65
N SER A 30 -15.29 13.55 13.69
CA SER A 30 -15.49 14.76 12.91
C SER A 30 -15.38 16.02 13.79
N GLN A 31 -14.33 16.81 13.61
CA GLN A 31 -14.49 18.24 13.78
C GLN A 31 -15.32 18.73 12.60
N GLY A 32 -16.48 19.30 12.93
CA GLY A 32 -17.59 19.53 12.02
C GLY A 32 -17.19 20.24 10.73
N ARG A 33 -17.67 19.73 9.60
CA ARG A 33 -17.82 20.56 8.42
C ARG A 33 -18.95 21.56 8.70
N PRO A 34 -18.73 22.86 8.46
CA PRO A 34 -19.83 23.82 8.48
C PRO A 34 -20.85 23.45 7.40
N SER A 35 -22.12 23.66 7.72
CA SER A 35 -23.23 23.31 6.84
C SER A 35 -23.25 24.23 5.58
N PRO A 36 -23.92 23.84 4.48
CA PRO A 36 -24.04 24.66 3.26
C PRO A 36 -24.65 26.05 3.48
N ILE A 37 -25.19 26.33 4.67
CA ILE A 37 -25.77 27.62 5.06
C ILE A 37 -24.68 28.61 5.54
N GLU A 38 -23.55 28.13 6.07
CA GLU A 38 -22.49 29.00 6.61
C GLU A 38 -21.58 29.60 5.51
N ASN A 39 -21.51 28.97 4.33
CA ASN A 39 -20.87 29.57 3.15
C ASN A 39 -21.64 30.78 2.57
N LYS A 40 -22.91 30.96 2.94
CA LYS A 40 -23.71 32.11 2.51
C LYS A 40 -23.47 33.36 3.36
N ILE A 41 -22.88 33.23 4.55
CA ILE A 41 -22.64 34.34 5.47
C ILE A 41 -21.25 34.98 5.26
N LEU A 42 -20.26 34.24 4.73
CA LEU A 42 -18.94 34.82 4.40
C LEU A 42 -18.95 35.67 3.13
N LEU A 43 -19.89 35.45 2.20
CA LEU A 43 -20.01 36.19 0.94
C LEU A 43 -20.74 37.54 1.08
N MET A 44 -21.26 37.90 2.25
CA MET A 44 -22.01 39.15 2.48
C MET A 44 -21.22 40.24 3.24
N LYS A 45 -19.99 39.98 3.68
CA LYS A 45 -19.21 40.95 4.50
C LYS A 45 -18.21 41.83 3.73
N TYR A 46 -18.04 41.65 2.43
CA TYR A 46 -17.14 42.50 1.62
C TYR A 46 -17.74 42.86 0.25
N PRO A 47 -18.79 43.69 0.20
CA PRO A 47 -19.22 44.29 -1.05
C PRO A 47 -18.35 45.53 -1.25
N LEU A 48 -17.33 45.45 -2.10
CA LEU A 48 -16.64 46.55 -2.82
C LEU A 48 -15.16 46.18 -3.02
N LEU A 49 -14.88 45.47 -4.11
CA LEU A 49 -13.65 45.69 -4.87
C LEU A 49 -13.98 45.48 -6.35
N PRO A 50 -13.91 46.54 -7.18
CA PRO A 50 -14.54 46.57 -8.49
C PRO A 50 -13.76 45.80 -9.55
N ARG A 51 -14.49 45.49 -10.62
CA ARG A 51 -14.09 44.99 -11.95
C ARG A 51 -12.85 45.70 -12.55
N ALA A 52 -11.67 45.41 -12.02
CA ALA A 52 -10.37 45.83 -12.58
C ALA A 52 -9.40 44.64 -12.78
N LEU A 53 -9.93 43.42 -12.80
CA LEU A 53 -9.16 42.17 -12.92
C LEU A 53 -9.68 41.30 -14.06
N LEU A 54 -10.15 41.95 -15.13
CA LEU A 54 -10.64 41.30 -16.33
C LEU A 54 -10.09 42.00 -17.58
N LEU A 55 -8.76 42.13 -17.64
CA LEU A 55 -7.95 42.44 -18.83
C LEU A 55 -6.45 42.48 -18.49
N LEU A 56 -5.97 41.59 -17.62
CA LEU A 56 -4.56 41.20 -17.63
C LEU A 56 -4.48 39.96 -18.50
N ALA A 57 -4.32 40.18 -19.81
CA ALA A 57 -3.67 39.20 -20.64
C ALA A 57 -2.37 38.82 -19.92
N PHE A 58 -2.24 37.55 -19.54
CA PHE A 58 -1.00 36.99 -19.05
C PHE A 58 0.03 37.08 -20.19
N SER A 59 0.65 38.24 -20.36
CA SER A 59 1.98 38.28 -20.96
C SER A 59 2.87 37.56 -19.97
N ALA A 60 3.20 36.30 -20.29
CA ALA A 60 4.25 35.58 -19.59
C ALA A 60 5.47 36.51 -19.52
N PRO A 61 6.06 36.71 -18.33
CA PRO A 61 7.16 37.65 -18.19
C PRO A 61 8.34 37.20 -19.06
N ALA A 62 9.06 38.16 -19.66
CA ALA A 62 10.15 37.93 -20.63
C ALA A 62 11.38 37.16 -20.09
N TRP A 63 11.36 36.67 -18.84
CA TRP A 63 12.31 35.68 -18.33
C TRP A 63 11.87 34.23 -18.56
N ALA A 64 10.64 34.02 -19.04
CA ALA A 64 10.18 32.78 -19.65
C ALA A 64 10.67 32.65 -21.11
N ALA A 65 11.93 33.03 -21.38
CA ALA A 65 12.63 32.46 -22.50
C ALA A 65 12.56 30.95 -22.27
N GLU A 66 11.80 30.25 -23.12
CA GLU A 66 11.56 28.83 -23.03
C GLU A 66 12.87 28.15 -22.68
N LYS A 67 12.95 27.61 -21.47
CA LYS A 67 14.12 26.88 -21.03
C LYS A 67 14.14 25.60 -21.86
N GLU A 68 14.69 25.68 -23.06
CA GLU A 68 14.73 24.54 -23.96
C GLU A 68 15.64 23.47 -23.34
N PRO A 69 15.20 22.20 -23.28
CA PRO A 69 16.00 21.12 -22.73
C PRO A 69 17.40 21.05 -23.36
N ALA A 70 17.49 21.26 -24.68
CA ALA A 70 18.75 21.27 -25.43
C ALA A 70 19.71 22.38 -24.95
N ALA A 71 19.21 23.56 -24.62
CA ALA A 71 20.03 24.67 -24.13
C ALA A 71 20.58 24.38 -22.71
N ILE A 72 19.80 23.74 -21.84
CA ILE A 72 20.27 23.31 -20.51
C ILE A 72 21.33 22.21 -20.64
N ILE A 73 21.10 21.23 -21.52
CA ILE A 73 22.06 20.15 -21.80
C ILE A 73 23.38 20.71 -22.32
N ALA A 74 23.34 21.66 -23.27
CA ALA A 74 24.56 22.29 -23.78
C ALA A 74 25.33 23.07 -22.69
N LYS A 75 24.63 23.65 -21.70
CA LYS A 75 25.28 24.27 -20.53
C LYS A 75 25.92 23.24 -19.60
N LEU A 76 25.27 22.09 -19.39
CA LEU A 76 25.85 20.97 -18.64
C LEU A 76 27.14 20.48 -19.30
N GLU A 77 27.15 20.34 -20.63
CA GLU A 77 28.32 19.84 -21.38
C GLU A 77 29.51 20.80 -21.33
N LYS A 78 29.24 22.10 -21.17
CA LYS A 78 30.27 23.14 -21.00
C LYS A 78 30.81 23.24 -19.56
N GLY A 79 30.44 22.31 -18.67
CA GLY A 79 30.88 22.31 -17.28
C GLY A 79 30.18 23.35 -16.40
N GLY A 80 28.95 23.72 -16.73
CA GLY A 80 28.12 24.57 -15.88
C GLY A 80 27.78 23.93 -14.53
N ASP A 81 27.09 24.68 -13.66
CA ASP A 81 26.62 24.20 -12.35
C ASP A 81 25.71 22.97 -12.51
N THR A 82 26.27 21.78 -12.28
CA THR A 82 25.63 20.50 -12.61
C THR A 82 24.41 20.25 -11.74
N VAL A 83 24.46 20.60 -10.45
CA VAL A 83 23.34 20.42 -9.51
C VAL A 83 22.17 21.30 -9.92
N ARG A 84 22.43 22.60 -10.14
CA ARG A 84 21.39 23.55 -10.54
C ARG A 84 20.78 23.17 -11.88
N LEU A 85 21.61 22.91 -12.89
CA LEU A 85 21.15 22.62 -14.25
C LEU A 85 20.40 21.27 -14.33
N THR A 86 20.80 20.25 -13.56
CA THR A 86 20.05 18.99 -13.45
C THR A 86 18.66 19.21 -12.89
N ARG A 87 18.54 20.04 -11.84
CA ARG A 87 17.25 20.41 -11.26
C ARG A 87 16.40 21.20 -12.24
N GLU A 88 16.98 22.22 -12.88
CA GLU A 88 16.27 23.01 -13.89
C GLU A 88 15.77 22.14 -15.06
N LEU A 89 16.57 21.15 -15.49
CA LEU A 89 16.18 20.19 -16.52
C LEU A 89 15.02 19.30 -16.07
N ALA A 90 15.03 18.86 -14.81
CA ALA A 90 13.94 18.08 -14.24
C ALA A 90 12.64 18.90 -14.07
N GLU A 91 12.75 20.18 -13.73
CA GLU A 91 11.62 21.11 -13.57
C GLU A 91 10.86 21.37 -14.89
N LEU A 92 11.48 21.12 -16.05
CA LEU A 92 10.78 21.17 -17.35
C LEU A 92 9.71 20.08 -17.51
N GLY A 93 9.77 19.04 -16.67
CA GLY A 93 8.76 17.98 -16.65
C GLY A 93 8.77 17.08 -17.89
N PRO A 94 7.64 16.41 -18.20
CA PRO A 94 7.58 15.38 -19.24
C PRO A 94 7.99 15.84 -20.64
N GLY A 95 7.83 17.13 -20.96
CA GLY A 95 8.21 17.68 -22.27
C GLY A 95 9.71 17.62 -22.55
N ALA A 96 10.56 17.49 -21.52
CA ALA A 96 12.01 17.36 -21.69
C ALA A 96 12.48 15.91 -21.91
N LEU A 97 11.63 14.92 -21.68
CA LEU A 97 12.05 13.51 -21.64
C LEU A 97 12.63 13.02 -22.97
N ASP A 98 12.02 13.40 -24.10
CA ASP A 98 12.45 12.90 -25.40
C ASP A 98 13.83 13.43 -25.76
N THR A 99 14.10 14.71 -25.52
CA THR A 99 15.43 15.31 -25.69
C THR A 99 16.47 14.65 -24.77
N ILE A 100 16.12 14.40 -23.50
CA ILE A 100 17.01 13.74 -22.55
C ILE A 100 17.32 12.31 -23.00
N ARG A 101 16.30 11.54 -23.40
CA ARG A 101 16.43 10.16 -23.88
C ARG A 101 17.26 10.08 -25.15
N GLU A 102 17.02 10.95 -26.11
CA GLU A 102 17.80 11.03 -27.34
C GLU A 102 19.27 11.30 -27.01
N LYS A 103 19.53 12.25 -26.11
CA LYS A 103 20.90 12.56 -25.69
C LYS A 103 21.59 11.38 -25.00
N ILE A 104 20.90 10.68 -24.09
CA ILE A 104 21.44 9.48 -23.44
C ILE A 104 21.71 8.37 -24.49
N ARG A 105 20.82 8.21 -25.48
CA ARG A 105 20.96 7.20 -26.55
C ARG A 105 22.14 7.48 -27.48
N SER A 106 22.55 8.74 -27.64
CA SER A 106 23.71 9.13 -28.45
C SER A 106 25.05 8.61 -27.92
N GLY A 107 25.08 8.10 -26.68
CA GLY A 107 26.23 7.42 -26.08
C GLY A 107 26.66 8.04 -24.75
N PRO A 108 27.64 7.43 -24.07
CA PRO A 108 28.20 7.96 -22.83
C PRO A 108 28.82 9.34 -23.04
N SER A 109 28.54 10.26 -22.13
CA SER A 109 29.10 11.60 -22.09
C SER A 109 29.42 11.98 -20.64
N PRO A 110 30.25 13.00 -20.38
CA PRO A 110 30.49 13.49 -19.02
C PRO A 110 29.22 13.91 -18.28
N VAL A 111 28.14 14.22 -19.02
CA VAL A 111 26.86 14.65 -18.45
C VAL A 111 25.83 13.54 -18.31
N THR A 112 26.09 12.32 -18.80
CA THR A 112 25.10 11.23 -18.84
C THR A 112 24.49 10.95 -17.47
N LYS A 113 25.29 10.91 -16.40
CA LYS A 113 24.79 10.72 -15.03
C LYS A 113 23.77 11.80 -14.61
N PHE A 114 24.00 13.05 -14.98
CA PHE A 114 23.10 14.17 -14.69
C PHE A 114 21.82 14.09 -15.51
N LEU A 115 21.92 13.68 -16.78
CA LEU A 115 20.76 13.45 -17.63
C LEU A 115 19.89 12.30 -17.10
N GLU A 116 20.51 11.20 -16.64
CA GLU A 116 19.81 10.10 -16.00
C GLU A 116 19.13 10.54 -14.70
N GLN A 117 19.79 11.37 -13.89
CA GLN A 117 19.20 11.93 -12.67
C GLN A 117 17.99 12.81 -12.99
N ALA A 118 18.09 13.71 -13.97
CA ALA A 118 16.97 14.55 -14.41
C ALA A 118 15.81 13.70 -14.96
N ARG A 119 16.09 12.74 -15.84
CA ARG A 119 15.11 11.79 -16.37
C ARG A 119 14.41 11.04 -15.24
N ASN A 120 15.17 10.45 -14.32
CA ASN A 120 14.61 9.66 -13.22
C ASN A 120 13.74 10.52 -12.30
N SER A 121 14.08 11.78 -12.07
CA SER A 121 13.25 12.73 -11.31
C SER A 121 11.91 13.01 -12.02
N ILE A 122 11.93 13.27 -13.33
CA ILE A 122 10.71 13.51 -14.12
C ILE A 122 9.81 12.26 -14.10
N VAL A 123 10.38 11.08 -14.39
CA VAL A 123 9.63 9.81 -14.40
C VAL A 123 9.13 9.45 -13.00
N ALA A 124 9.90 9.74 -11.94
CA ALA A 124 9.46 9.59 -10.56
C ALA A 124 8.22 10.43 -10.24
N GLY A 125 8.10 11.64 -10.78
CA GLY A 125 6.87 12.44 -10.69
C GLY A 125 5.65 11.76 -11.33
N GLN A 126 5.83 11.14 -12.50
CA GLN A 126 4.78 10.40 -13.19
C GLN A 126 4.39 9.12 -12.43
N VAL A 127 5.39 8.35 -11.99
CA VAL A 127 5.20 7.14 -11.16
C VAL A 127 4.51 7.48 -9.85
N SER A 128 4.93 8.55 -9.15
CA SER A 128 4.33 8.97 -7.88
C SER A 128 2.83 9.26 -8.01
N THR A 129 2.41 9.86 -9.14
CA THR A 129 0.98 10.04 -9.45
C THR A 129 0.22 8.71 -9.51
N ALA A 130 0.78 7.69 -10.18
CA ALA A 130 0.19 6.35 -10.24
C ALA A 130 0.14 5.69 -8.85
N LEU A 131 1.21 5.81 -8.05
CA LEU A 131 1.25 5.29 -6.69
C LEU A 131 0.17 5.92 -5.80
N ARG A 132 0.02 7.26 -5.87
CA ARG A 132 -1.02 8.02 -5.15
C ARG A 132 -2.43 7.63 -5.55
N LYS A 133 -2.67 7.36 -6.84
CA LYS A 133 -3.96 6.85 -7.33
C LYS A 133 -4.29 5.49 -6.69
N GLY A 134 -3.31 4.59 -6.59
CA GLY A 134 -3.48 3.31 -5.90
C GLY A 134 -3.82 3.51 -4.43
N LEU A 135 -3.07 4.37 -3.72
CA LEU A 135 -3.30 4.70 -2.31
C LEU A 135 -4.70 5.31 -2.05
N ALA A 136 -5.20 6.13 -2.98
CA ALA A 136 -6.52 6.74 -2.88
C ALA A 136 -7.68 5.73 -2.98
N SER A 137 -7.44 4.52 -3.50
CA SER A 137 -8.47 3.47 -3.59
C SER A 137 -8.83 2.82 -2.25
N GLN A 138 -8.03 3.06 -1.19
CA GLN A 138 -8.14 2.43 0.13
C GLN A 138 -7.98 0.89 0.14
N LEU A 139 -7.86 0.27 -1.04
CA LEU A 139 -7.57 -1.15 -1.22
C LEU A 139 -6.09 -1.32 -1.61
N SER A 140 -5.48 -2.37 -1.08
CA SER A 140 -4.14 -2.82 -1.46
C SER A 140 -4.26 -4.29 -1.81
N PHE A 141 -3.84 -4.67 -3.01
CA PHE A 141 -4.00 -6.02 -3.55
C PHE A 141 -2.82 -6.37 -4.45
N ASP A 142 -2.68 -7.65 -4.77
CA ASP A 142 -1.56 -8.12 -5.61
C ASP A 142 -1.68 -7.65 -7.07
N GLY A 143 -0.61 -7.09 -7.63
CA GLY A 143 -0.62 -6.59 -9.01
C GLY A 143 -1.25 -5.21 -9.19
N GLN A 144 -1.50 -4.47 -8.11
CA GLN A 144 -2.07 -3.11 -8.14
C GLN A 144 -1.31 -2.14 -9.06
N TYR A 145 -0.01 -2.35 -9.24
CA TYR A 145 0.86 -1.50 -10.04
C TYR A 145 1.41 -2.19 -11.30
N HIS A 146 0.80 -3.28 -11.75
CA HIS A 146 1.26 -4.05 -12.92
C HIS A 146 1.42 -3.20 -14.19
N GLU A 147 0.58 -2.18 -14.37
CA GLU A 147 0.65 -1.23 -15.50
C GLU A 147 1.98 -0.48 -15.60
N LEU A 148 2.71 -0.33 -14.48
CA LEU A 148 4.06 0.24 -14.49
C LEU A 148 5.08 -0.67 -15.20
N GLY A 149 4.70 -1.90 -15.58
CA GLY A 149 5.50 -2.78 -16.42
C GLY A 149 5.68 -2.33 -17.87
N LYS A 150 4.84 -1.42 -18.40
CA LYS A 150 4.90 -0.97 -19.81
C LYS A 150 6.21 -0.26 -20.17
N ASN A 151 6.74 0.58 -19.27
CA ASN A 151 8.05 1.24 -19.39
C ASN A 151 9.01 0.69 -18.33
N ARG A 152 9.11 -0.64 -18.25
CA ARG A 152 9.74 -1.39 -17.14
C ARG A 152 11.07 -0.80 -16.68
N ALA A 153 12.02 -0.56 -17.58
CA ALA A 153 13.37 -0.12 -17.21
C ALA A 153 13.37 1.27 -16.55
N GLU A 154 12.73 2.26 -17.17
CA GLU A 154 12.67 3.63 -16.62
C GLU A 154 11.84 3.69 -15.33
N ASN A 155 10.72 2.95 -15.27
CA ASN A 155 9.88 2.92 -14.09
C ASN A 155 10.60 2.27 -12.90
N ILE A 156 11.40 1.22 -13.11
CA ILE A 156 12.25 0.64 -12.06
C ILE A 156 13.22 1.69 -11.50
N GLU A 157 13.90 2.44 -12.36
CA GLU A 157 14.84 3.47 -11.90
C GLU A 157 14.14 4.61 -11.16
N ALA A 158 12.97 5.03 -11.63
CA ALA A 158 12.14 6.01 -10.95
C ALA A 158 11.62 5.52 -9.58
N LEU A 159 11.24 4.24 -9.48
CA LEU A 159 10.80 3.63 -8.21
C LEU A 159 11.95 3.57 -7.20
N PHE A 160 13.15 3.18 -7.64
CA PHE A 160 14.33 3.24 -6.77
C PHE A 160 14.73 4.69 -6.43
N TYR A 161 14.53 5.64 -7.34
CA TYR A 161 14.74 7.06 -7.06
C TYR A 161 13.84 7.51 -5.91
N LEU A 162 12.52 7.25 -6.00
CA LEU A 162 11.56 7.54 -4.93
C LEU A 162 11.88 6.81 -3.63
N LEU A 163 12.28 5.55 -3.70
CA LEU A 163 12.58 4.74 -2.52
C LEU A 163 13.82 5.22 -1.75
N ASN A 164 14.83 5.72 -2.46
CA ASN A 164 16.08 6.22 -1.85
C ASN A 164 16.01 7.69 -1.44
N ASP A 165 15.06 8.46 -1.97
CA ASP A 165 14.87 9.85 -1.62
C ASP A 165 14.23 9.98 -0.23
N GLU A 166 14.98 10.46 0.75
CA GLU A 166 14.49 10.67 2.12
C GLU A 166 13.42 11.76 2.21
N SER A 167 13.36 12.68 1.24
CA SER A 167 12.31 13.69 1.19
C SER A 167 10.97 13.13 0.67
N SER A 168 11.00 11.98 0.01
CA SER A 168 9.79 11.29 -0.44
C SER A 168 9.01 10.77 0.77
N PRO A 169 7.68 10.98 0.84
CA PRO A 169 6.87 10.47 1.94
C PRO A 169 7.04 8.97 2.11
N LEU A 170 7.16 8.50 3.35
CA LEU A 170 7.38 7.07 3.62
C LEU A 170 6.33 6.16 2.96
N THR A 171 5.08 6.60 2.90
CA THR A 171 4.02 5.85 2.21
C THR A 171 4.32 5.66 0.73
N ILE A 172 4.86 6.67 0.04
CA ILE A 172 5.32 6.55 -1.35
C ILE A 172 6.50 5.58 -1.44
N ARG A 173 7.47 5.67 -0.52
CA ARG A 173 8.64 4.76 -0.49
C ARG A 173 8.23 3.30 -0.33
N LEU A 174 7.32 3.01 0.61
CA LEU A 174 6.74 1.67 0.82
C LEU A 174 5.92 1.20 -0.40
N THR A 175 5.18 2.11 -1.03
CA THR A 175 4.40 1.78 -2.22
C THR A 175 5.31 1.52 -3.43
N SER A 176 6.45 2.22 -3.53
CA SER A 176 7.46 1.95 -4.56
C SER A 176 8.01 0.54 -4.45
N CYS A 177 8.27 0.07 -3.23
CA CYS A 177 8.60 -1.32 -2.92
C CYS A 177 7.58 -2.30 -3.53
N ARG A 178 6.28 -2.12 -3.25
CA ARG A 178 5.21 -2.97 -3.79
C ARG A 178 5.14 -2.94 -5.32
N ALA A 179 5.28 -1.75 -5.90
CA ALA A 179 5.32 -1.58 -7.34
C ALA A 179 6.51 -2.32 -7.98
N LEU A 180 7.68 -2.37 -7.32
CA LEU A 180 8.82 -3.17 -7.79
C LEU A 180 8.49 -4.68 -7.79
N ALA A 181 7.77 -5.18 -6.78
CA ALA A 181 7.30 -6.57 -6.75
C ALA A 181 6.29 -6.89 -7.87
N ASP A 182 5.39 -5.96 -8.19
CA ASP A 182 4.40 -6.10 -9.26
C ASP A 182 5.01 -6.08 -10.66
N ILE A 183 6.06 -5.26 -10.88
CA ILE A 183 6.81 -5.24 -12.14
C ILE A 183 7.57 -6.56 -12.35
N SER A 184 7.95 -7.23 -11.26
CA SER A 184 8.54 -8.57 -11.19
C SER A 184 9.82 -8.74 -12.02
N ASN A 185 10.73 -7.77 -11.97
CA ASN A 185 12.03 -7.85 -12.64
C ASN A 185 13.14 -8.36 -11.71
N LYS A 186 13.51 -9.64 -11.82
CA LYS A 186 14.55 -10.26 -10.98
C LYS A 186 15.95 -9.65 -11.13
N SER A 187 16.23 -8.87 -12.19
CA SER A 187 17.52 -8.22 -12.36
C SER A 187 17.83 -7.19 -11.26
N ILE A 188 16.83 -6.75 -10.50
CA ILE A 188 16.99 -5.75 -9.43
C ILE A 188 17.43 -6.35 -8.09
N LEU A 189 17.51 -7.69 -7.97
CA LEU A 189 17.85 -8.40 -6.74
C LEU A 189 19.12 -7.90 -6.04
N PRO A 190 20.26 -7.69 -6.74
CA PRO A 190 21.48 -7.18 -6.09
C PRO A 190 21.26 -5.82 -5.40
N ARG A 191 20.50 -4.93 -6.03
CA ARG A 191 20.19 -3.59 -5.49
C ARG A 191 19.24 -3.66 -4.31
N LEU A 192 18.24 -4.54 -4.36
CA LEU A 192 17.34 -4.79 -3.22
C LEU A 192 18.10 -5.33 -2.00
N ARG A 193 19.02 -6.28 -2.21
CA ARG A 193 19.87 -6.82 -1.13
C ARG A 193 20.72 -5.73 -0.50
N GLN A 194 21.37 -4.90 -1.32
CA GLN A 194 22.18 -3.80 -0.84
C GLN A 194 21.37 -2.88 0.09
N LEU A 195 20.15 -2.52 -0.31
CA LEU A 195 19.26 -1.66 0.49
C LEU A 195 18.72 -2.35 1.73
N TYR A 196 18.42 -3.64 1.66
CA TYR A 196 17.95 -4.42 2.82
C TYR A 196 18.98 -4.44 3.94
N TRP A 197 20.27 -4.53 3.60
CA TRP A 197 21.38 -4.51 4.56
C TRP A 197 21.80 -3.11 5.02
N ASP A 198 21.19 -2.05 4.50
CA ASP A 198 21.42 -0.69 4.99
C ASP A 198 20.74 -0.49 6.35
N LEU A 199 21.54 -0.57 7.43
CA LEU A 199 21.06 -0.44 8.81
C LEU A 199 20.43 0.93 9.12
N LEU A 200 20.75 1.96 8.34
CA LEU A 200 20.20 3.31 8.51
C LEU A 200 18.82 3.47 7.88
N LEU A 201 18.40 2.54 7.02
CA LEU A 201 17.10 2.57 6.38
C LEU A 201 15.97 2.31 7.41
N ASP A 202 14.86 3.05 7.27
CA ASP A 202 13.66 2.90 8.11
C ASP A 202 13.27 1.41 8.21
N SER A 203 12.99 0.94 9.43
CA SER A 203 12.75 -0.48 9.70
C SER A 203 11.59 -1.05 8.89
N ARG A 204 10.55 -0.24 8.59
CA ARG A 204 9.41 -0.68 7.77
C ARG A 204 9.79 -0.82 6.31
N LEU A 205 10.71 0.01 5.81
CA LEU A 205 11.26 -0.16 4.46
C LEU A 205 12.12 -1.41 4.37
N ARG A 206 12.95 -1.68 5.38
CA ARG A 206 13.73 -2.93 5.44
C ARG A 206 12.84 -4.16 5.49
N GLU A 207 11.77 -4.13 6.28
CA GLU A 207 10.77 -5.20 6.30
C GLU A 207 10.15 -5.41 4.90
N GLU A 208 9.70 -4.34 4.24
CA GLU A 208 9.09 -4.43 2.91
C GLU A 208 10.10 -4.92 1.86
N LEU A 209 11.37 -4.50 1.93
CA LEU A 209 12.44 -5.03 1.08
C LEU A 209 12.65 -6.53 1.33
N GLY A 210 12.60 -6.97 2.59
CA GLY A 210 12.64 -8.37 2.97
C GLY A 210 11.52 -9.19 2.31
N ILE A 211 10.29 -8.66 2.29
CA ILE A 211 9.16 -9.27 1.60
C ILE A 211 9.42 -9.38 0.09
N ILE A 212 9.90 -8.33 -0.57
CA ILE A 212 10.16 -8.37 -2.02
C ILE A 212 11.26 -9.37 -2.37
N LEU A 213 12.31 -9.44 -1.55
CA LEU A 213 13.35 -10.46 -1.68
C LEU A 213 12.74 -11.86 -1.64
N ALA A 214 11.86 -12.13 -0.67
CA ALA A 214 11.17 -13.40 -0.55
C ALA A 214 10.24 -13.70 -1.73
N ILE A 215 9.50 -12.71 -2.26
CA ILE A 215 8.70 -12.86 -3.50
C ILE A 215 9.60 -13.31 -4.68
N PHE A 216 10.84 -12.84 -4.75
CA PHE A 216 11.80 -13.24 -5.78
C PHE A 216 12.53 -14.56 -5.50
N GLY A 217 12.24 -15.21 -4.36
CA GLY A 217 12.81 -16.49 -3.94
C GLY A 217 13.99 -16.37 -2.98
N ASP A 218 14.36 -15.16 -2.55
CA ASP A 218 15.37 -14.93 -1.52
C ASP A 218 14.69 -14.82 -0.15
N THR A 219 14.44 -15.97 0.45
CA THR A 219 13.59 -16.14 1.65
C THR A 219 14.29 -15.87 2.97
N GLN A 220 15.61 -15.66 2.96
CA GLN A 220 16.42 -15.51 4.18
C GLN A 220 15.90 -14.37 5.09
N SER A 221 15.35 -13.32 4.50
CA SER A 221 14.80 -12.15 5.19
C SER A 221 13.58 -12.47 6.07
N VAL A 222 12.80 -13.51 5.74
CA VAL A 222 11.52 -13.83 6.40
C VAL A 222 11.54 -15.15 7.18
N GLU A 223 12.49 -16.05 6.89
CA GLU A 223 12.57 -17.40 7.46
C GLU A 223 12.57 -17.42 8.99
N LYS A 224 13.35 -16.53 9.62
CA LYS A 224 13.45 -16.47 11.09
C LYS A 224 12.11 -16.09 11.73
N GLU A 225 11.39 -15.16 11.13
CA GLU A 225 10.10 -14.69 11.63
C GLU A 225 9.01 -15.74 11.42
N LEU A 226 8.97 -16.32 10.22
CA LEU A 226 8.08 -17.46 9.91
C LEU A 226 8.28 -18.60 10.91
N GLY A 227 9.52 -19.07 11.11
CA GLY A 227 9.80 -20.17 12.04
C GLY A 227 9.42 -19.84 13.49
N ARG A 228 9.56 -18.58 13.92
CA ARG A 228 9.11 -18.15 15.26
C ARG A 228 7.59 -18.20 15.39
N TYR A 229 6.86 -17.72 14.39
CA TYR A 229 5.40 -17.73 14.44
C TYR A 229 4.82 -19.13 14.26
N GLU A 230 5.46 -20.00 13.48
CA GLU A 230 5.11 -21.43 13.39
C GLU A 230 5.19 -22.10 14.77
N GLN A 231 6.26 -21.85 15.54
CA GLN A 231 6.34 -22.35 16.92
C GLN A 231 5.19 -21.85 17.80
N PHE A 232 4.83 -20.56 17.70
CA PHE A 232 3.73 -19.99 18.47
C PHE A 232 2.34 -20.46 18.02
N ALA A 233 2.18 -20.89 16.77
CA ALA A 233 0.94 -21.48 16.27
C ALA A 233 0.59 -22.79 16.99
N HIS A 234 1.56 -23.44 17.65
CA HIS A 234 1.37 -24.63 18.48
C HIS A 234 1.29 -24.34 19.99
N HIS A 235 1.24 -23.07 20.41
CA HIS A 235 1.21 -22.71 21.82
C HIS A 235 -0.09 -23.15 22.52
N GLN A 236 -0.03 -23.52 23.81
CA GLN A 236 -1.21 -24.03 24.54
C GLN A 236 -2.36 -23.00 24.63
N ARG A 237 -2.01 -21.71 24.74
CA ARG A 237 -2.99 -20.61 24.82
C ARG A 237 -3.57 -20.25 23.45
N SER A 238 -4.89 -20.34 23.29
CA SER A 238 -5.59 -20.03 22.03
C SER A 238 -5.34 -18.61 21.50
N LEU A 239 -5.27 -17.59 22.36
CA LEU A 239 -4.98 -16.22 21.94
C LEU A 239 -3.57 -16.07 21.35
N VAL A 240 -2.59 -16.81 21.88
CA VAL A 240 -1.22 -16.81 21.33
C VAL A 240 -1.21 -17.46 19.95
N ARG A 241 -1.90 -18.59 19.79
CA ARG A 241 -2.05 -19.24 18.48
C ARG A 241 -2.77 -18.35 17.47
N LEU A 242 -3.82 -17.64 17.90
CA LEU A 242 -4.55 -16.72 17.04
C LEU A 242 -3.62 -15.61 16.53
N SER A 243 -2.92 -14.92 17.43
CA SER A 243 -1.96 -13.87 17.06
C SER A 243 -0.85 -14.41 16.17
N ALA A 244 -0.34 -15.61 16.43
CA ALA A 244 0.70 -16.24 15.60
C ALA A 244 0.19 -16.52 14.19
N ASN A 245 -1.01 -17.09 14.05
CA ASN A 245 -1.58 -17.36 12.72
C ASN A 245 -1.93 -16.07 11.97
N VAL A 246 -2.32 -14.98 12.64
CA VAL A 246 -2.46 -13.65 12.02
C VAL A 246 -1.13 -13.18 11.42
N GLN A 247 -0.03 -13.35 12.14
CA GLN A 247 1.28 -12.97 11.61
C GLN A 247 1.73 -13.88 10.46
N LEU A 248 1.50 -15.19 10.57
CA LEU A 248 1.78 -16.13 9.48
C LEU A 248 0.97 -15.81 8.22
N SER A 249 -0.35 -15.60 8.34
CA SER A 249 -1.19 -15.30 7.18
C SER A 249 -0.76 -14.00 6.50
N ASN A 250 -0.43 -12.96 7.29
CA ASN A 250 0.06 -11.69 6.76
C ASN A 250 1.39 -11.84 5.99
N ILE A 251 2.36 -12.59 6.53
CA ILE A 251 3.64 -12.81 5.86
C ILE A 251 3.45 -13.68 4.61
N TYR A 252 2.76 -14.82 4.75
CA TYR A 252 2.51 -15.75 3.63
C TYR A 252 1.76 -15.08 2.48
N TYR A 253 0.73 -14.30 2.79
CA TYR A 253 0.01 -13.52 1.78
C TYR A 253 0.94 -12.52 1.08
N ARG A 254 1.75 -11.77 1.84
CA ARG A 254 2.67 -10.75 1.28
C ARG A 254 3.77 -11.35 0.41
N ILE A 255 4.29 -12.53 0.75
CA ILE A 255 5.30 -13.22 -0.06
C ILE A 255 4.69 -14.05 -1.21
N ARG A 256 3.37 -13.96 -1.42
CA ARG A 256 2.59 -14.68 -2.44
C ARG A 256 2.56 -16.21 -2.27
N ASP A 257 2.79 -16.70 -1.06
CA ASP A 257 2.55 -18.09 -0.68
C ASP A 257 1.09 -18.24 -0.24
N TYR A 258 0.18 -18.15 -1.21
CA TYR A 258 -1.25 -18.10 -0.93
C TYR A 258 -1.81 -19.41 -0.38
N GLU A 259 -1.16 -20.54 -0.66
CA GLU A 259 -1.53 -21.84 -0.09
C GLU A 259 -1.38 -21.80 1.44
N LYS A 260 -0.19 -21.44 1.93
CA LYS A 260 0.03 -21.31 3.38
C LYS A 260 -0.72 -20.15 4.01
N ALA A 261 -0.95 -19.06 3.27
CA ALA A 261 -1.80 -17.97 3.75
C ALA A 261 -3.23 -18.47 4.03
N VAL A 262 -3.79 -19.29 3.13
CA VAL A 262 -5.11 -19.91 3.31
C VAL A 262 -5.11 -20.83 4.53
N GLU A 263 -4.10 -21.68 4.71
CA GLU A 263 -4.00 -22.55 5.90
C GLU A 263 -4.02 -21.75 7.21
N ALA A 264 -3.23 -20.67 7.28
CA ALA A 264 -3.20 -19.78 8.44
C ALA A 264 -4.54 -19.07 8.66
N TYR A 265 -5.21 -18.58 7.61
CA TYR A 265 -6.55 -18.00 7.73
C TYR A 265 -7.61 -18.99 8.20
N GLU A 266 -7.55 -20.25 7.75
CA GLU A 266 -8.45 -21.30 8.23
C GLU A 266 -8.29 -21.52 9.75
N LYS A 267 -7.05 -21.48 10.26
CA LYS A 267 -6.77 -21.53 11.71
C LYS A 267 -7.24 -20.29 12.46
N ILE A 268 -7.08 -19.10 11.89
CA ILE A 268 -7.60 -17.84 12.48
C ILE A 268 -9.11 -17.92 12.64
N ILE A 269 -9.82 -18.37 11.62
CA ILE A 269 -11.28 -18.48 11.63
C ILE A 269 -11.73 -19.49 12.68
N GLU A 270 -11.13 -20.69 12.70
CA GLU A 270 -11.43 -21.74 13.68
C GLU A 270 -11.29 -21.21 15.12
N LEU A 271 -10.17 -20.55 15.43
CA LEU A 271 -9.91 -20.00 16.75
C LEU A 271 -10.84 -18.83 17.09
N SER A 272 -11.08 -17.93 16.14
CA SER A 272 -11.94 -16.77 16.33
C SER A 272 -13.40 -17.14 16.56
N GLU A 273 -13.95 -18.10 15.80
CA GLU A 273 -15.31 -18.64 16.03
C GLU A 273 -15.42 -19.25 17.44
N ARG A 274 -14.41 -20.03 17.85
CA ARG A 274 -14.38 -20.65 19.19
C ARG A 274 -14.31 -19.62 20.32
N ILE A 275 -13.45 -18.60 20.18
CA ILE A 275 -13.29 -17.52 21.15
C ILE A 275 -14.59 -16.73 21.25
N PHE A 276 -15.14 -16.30 20.11
CA PHE A 276 -16.40 -15.54 20.06
C PHE A 276 -17.54 -16.30 20.76
N LYS A 277 -17.70 -17.60 20.48
CA LYS A 277 -18.71 -18.44 21.12
C LYS A 277 -18.52 -18.51 22.64
N ALA A 278 -17.29 -18.75 23.10
CA ALA A 278 -16.99 -18.84 24.54
C ALA A 278 -17.21 -17.51 25.26
N GLU A 279 -16.77 -16.41 24.66
CA GLU A 279 -16.96 -15.04 25.18
C GLU A 279 -18.45 -14.66 25.23
N SER A 280 -19.23 -15.03 24.20
CA SER A 280 -20.67 -14.81 24.16
C SER A 280 -21.39 -15.57 25.28
N GLN A 281 -21.00 -16.83 25.53
CA GLN A 281 -21.55 -17.65 26.62
C GLN A 281 -21.14 -17.13 28.00
N ALA A 282 -19.96 -16.52 28.12
CA ALA A 282 -19.48 -15.92 29.36
C ALA A 282 -20.14 -14.56 29.66
N GLY A 283 -20.94 -14.01 28.74
CA GLY A 283 -21.65 -12.75 28.94
C GLY A 283 -20.72 -11.54 29.00
N ILE A 284 -19.62 -11.52 28.24
CA ILE A 284 -18.76 -10.34 28.17
C ILE A 284 -19.53 -9.14 27.58
N PRO A 285 -19.11 -7.88 27.85
CA PRO A 285 -19.75 -6.69 27.33
C PRO A 285 -20.03 -6.75 25.81
N LYS A 286 -21.22 -6.26 25.41
CA LYS A 286 -21.69 -6.30 24.02
C LYS A 286 -20.70 -5.62 23.07
N GLU A 287 -20.12 -4.50 23.48
CA GLU A 287 -19.16 -3.73 22.67
C GLU A 287 -17.93 -4.57 22.32
N LEU A 288 -17.47 -5.44 23.24
CA LEU A 288 -16.36 -6.34 22.98
C LEU A 288 -16.78 -7.49 22.04
N LEU A 289 -18.00 -8.03 22.18
CA LEU A 289 -18.52 -9.03 21.26
C LEU A 289 -18.69 -8.48 19.84
N ASP A 290 -19.19 -7.25 19.72
CA ASP A 290 -19.36 -6.57 18.43
C ASP A 290 -17.99 -6.37 17.76
N ALA A 291 -16.97 -5.93 18.51
CA ALA A 291 -15.60 -5.83 18.00
C ALA A 291 -15.02 -7.20 17.58
N ARG A 292 -15.32 -8.28 18.32
CA ARG A 292 -14.89 -9.65 17.96
C ARG A 292 -15.56 -10.13 16.68
N LYS A 293 -16.86 -9.85 16.54
CA LYS A 293 -17.64 -10.17 15.34
C LYS A 293 -17.09 -9.43 14.13
N GLU A 294 -16.80 -8.13 14.26
CA GLU A 294 -16.19 -7.32 13.21
C GLU A 294 -14.85 -7.90 12.74
N GLN A 295 -13.96 -8.25 13.69
CA GLN A 295 -12.68 -8.89 13.37
C GLN A 295 -12.85 -10.25 12.66
N LEU A 296 -13.80 -11.07 13.12
CA LEU A 296 -14.11 -12.36 12.47
C LEU A 296 -14.60 -12.17 11.03
N ASN A 297 -15.44 -11.16 10.77
CA ASN A 297 -15.94 -10.84 9.43
C ASN A 297 -14.80 -10.42 8.50
N LEU A 298 -13.87 -9.61 9.01
CA LEU A 298 -12.66 -9.22 8.29
C LEU A 298 -11.79 -10.45 7.98
N HIS A 299 -11.63 -11.39 8.91
CA HIS A 299 -10.91 -12.64 8.66
C HIS A 299 -11.56 -13.48 7.55
N TYR A 300 -12.89 -13.52 7.47
CA TYR A 300 -13.57 -14.15 6.35
C TYR A 300 -13.26 -13.48 5.02
N TYR A 301 -13.29 -12.14 4.98
CA TYR A 301 -13.00 -11.41 3.76
C TYR A 301 -11.57 -11.68 3.28
N ASN A 302 -10.58 -11.59 4.17
CA ASN A 302 -9.16 -11.83 3.84
C ASN A 302 -8.89 -13.30 3.44
N ALA A 303 -9.55 -14.25 4.09
CA ALA A 303 -9.50 -15.66 3.70
C ALA A 303 -10.06 -15.86 2.28
N ALA A 304 -11.12 -15.13 1.92
CA ALA A 304 -11.68 -15.19 0.59
C ALA A 304 -10.75 -14.61 -0.48
N CYS A 305 -10.10 -13.48 -0.21
CA CYS A 305 -9.09 -12.89 -1.10
C CYS A 305 -7.95 -13.88 -1.33
N SER A 306 -7.41 -14.47 -0.26
CA SER A 306 -6.35 -15.50 -0.35
C SER A 306 -6.78 -16.73 -1.13
N ASN A 307 -8.01 -17.23 -0.91
CA ASN A 307 -8.55 -18.36 -1.67
C ASN A 307 -8.76 -18.03 -3.16
N SER A 308 -9.19 -16.80 -3.48
CA SER A 308 -9.31 -16.33 -4.88
C SER A 308 -7.95 -16.33 -5.57
N LEU A 309 -6.92 -15.76 -4.91
CA LEU A 309 -5.55 -15.75 -5.42
C LEU A 309 -4.97 -17.17 -5.58
N ASN A 310 -5.24 -18.06 -4.62
CA ASN A 310 -4.85 -19.47 -4.67
C ASN A 310 -5.64 -20.30 -5.72
N GLY A 311 -6.75 -19.78 -6.27
CA GLY A 311 -7.60 -20.46 -7.25
C GLY A 311 -8.70 -21.36 -6.64
N SER A 312 -8.84 -21.37 -5.32
CA SER A 312 -9.89 -22.10 -4.58
C SER A 312 -11.22 -21.32 -4.57
N LEU A 313 -11.81 -21.12 -5.75
CA LEU A 313 -12.94 -20.19 -5.95
C LEU A 313 -14.19 -20.55 -5.12
N GLU A 314 -14.51 -21.84 -4.96
CA GLU A 314 -15.65 -22.26 -4.13
C GLU A 314 -15.44 -21.93 -2.64
N ARG A 315 -14.20 -22.08 -2.13
CA ARG A 315 -13.87 -21.65 -0.77
C ARG A 315 -13.94 -20.12 -0.65
N ALA A 316 -13.46 -19.39 -1.66
CA ALA A 316 -13.59 -17.94 -1.69
C ALA A 316 -15.06 -17.48 -1.64
N ARG A 317 -15.96 -18.11 -2.43
CA ARG A 317 -17.41 -17.84 -2.37
C ARG A 317 -17.99 -18.09 -0.98
N LYS A 318 -17.63 -19.21 -0.36
CA LYS A 318 -18.08 -19.58 0.99
C LYS A 318 -17.68 -18.50 2.01
N TYR A 319 -16.44 -18.04 1.97
CA TYR A 319 -15.97 -17.02 2.92
C TYR A 319 -16.51 -15.62 2.62
N LEU A 320 -16.64 -15.22 1.35
CA LEU A 320 -17.31 -13.96 1.00
C LEU A 320 -18.76 -13.92 1.50
N LEU A 321 -19.51 -15.02 1.38
CA LEU A 321 -20.87 -15.09 1.91
C LEU A 321 -20.89 -14.81 3.42
N LYS A 322 -20.02 -15.46 4.19
CA LYS A 322 -19.92 -15.22 5.64
C LYS A 322 -19.48 -13.78 5.95
N ALA A 323 -18.52 -13.24 5.21
CA ALA A 323 -18.06 -11.87 5.39
C ALA A 323 -19.19 -10.85 5.16
N VAL A 324 -19.95 -10.98 4.07
CA VAL A 324 -21.05 -10.07 3.72
C VAL A 324 -22.22 -10.20 4.70
N GLN A 325 -22.58 -11.43 5.10
CA GLN A 325 -23.59 -11.65 6.14
C GLN A 325 -23.23 -10.99 7.47
N GLY A 326 -21.94 -10.93 7.79
CA GLY A 326 -21.46 -10.32 9.02
C GLY A 326 -21.26 -8.80 8.92
N ASN A 327 -20.86 -8.31 7.75
CA ASN A 327 -20.68 -6.89 7.44
C ASN A 327 -21.03 -6.60 5.96
N PRO A 328 -22.20 -5.97 5.70
CA PRO A 328 -22.66 -5.59 4.36
C PRO A 328 -21.69 -4.76 3.53
N GLU A 329 -20.79 -3.97 4.14
CA GLU A 329 -19.84 -3.12 3.42
C GLU A 329 -18.91 -3.93 2.50
N HIS A 330 -18.64 -5.19 2.86
CA HIS A 330 -17.85 -6.10 2.02
C HIS A 330 -18.48 -6.36 0.65
N TYR A 331 -19.80 -6.22 0.50
CA TYR A 331 -20.48 -6.41 -0.78
C TYR A 331 -19.95 -5.45 -1.86
N GLY A 332 -19.79 -4.17 -1.50
CA GLY A 332 -19.26 -3.16 -2.42
C GLY A 332 -17.80 -3.40 -2.81
N ASN A 333 -17.01 -3.91 -1.87
CA ASN A 333 -15.57 -4.15 -2.05
C ASN A 333 -15.28 -5.28 -3.05
N ILE A 334 -16.14 -6.30 -3.12
CA ILE A 334 -15.98 -7.44 -4.04
C ILE A 334 -15.81 -7.00 -5.50
N SER A 335 -16.45 -5.91 -5.90
CA SER A 335 -16.37 -5.40 -7.28
C SER A 335 -15.06 -4.69 -7.61
N LYS A 336 -14.35 -4.16 -6.60
CA LYS A 336 -13.18 -3.29 -6.75
C LYS A 336 -11.86 -3.96 -6.36
N ASP A 337 -11.92 -4.96 -5.51
CA ASP A 337 -10.74 -5.62 -4.93
C ASP A 337 -10.00 -6.47 -5.99
N GLY A 338 -8.74 -6.14 -6.27
CA GLY A 338 -7.97 -6.85 -7.29
C GLY A 338 -7.71 -8.32 -6.94
N ASP A 339 -7.67 -8.69 -5.66
CA ASP A 339 -7.45 -10.09 -5.25
C ASP A 339 -8.61 -11.00 -5.69
N LEU A 340 -9.80 -10.42 -5.83
CA LEU A 340 -11.01 -11.08 -6.28
C LEU A 340 -11.18 -11.04 -7.81
N LEU A 341 -10.15 -10.63 -8.56
CA LEU A 341 -10.22 -10.60 -10.03
C LEU A 341 -10.45 -11.99 -10.63
N LYS A 342 -9.80 -13.04 -10.11
CA LYS A 342 -10.02 -14.43 -10.53
C LYS A 342 -11.47 -14.84 -10.28
N MET A 343 -11.99 -14.55 -9.10
CA MET A 343 -13.40 -14.74 -8.75
C MET A 343 -14.36 -14.02 -9.70
N ARG A 344 -14.09 -12.76 -10.06
CA ARG A 344 -14.94 -11.98 -10.99
C ARG A 344 -14.97 -12.52 -12.41
N LYS A 345 -13.90 -13.21 -12.82
CA LYS A 345 -13.80 -13.85 -14.15
C LYS A 345 -14.51 -15.21 -14.21
N ASP A 346 -14.89 -15.79 -13.07
CA ASP A 346 -15.56 -17.08 -13.04
C ASP A 346 -17.01 -17.00 -13.58
N PRO A 347 -17.44 -17.94 -14.43
CA PRO A 347 -18.80 -17.94 -14.99
C PRO A 347 -19.93 -17.94 -13.96
N GLY A 348 -19.71 -18.51 -12.77
CA GLY A 348 -20.67 -18.54 -11.67
C GLY A 348 -20.74 -17.24 -10.87
N PHE A 349 -19.86 -16.26 -11.14
CA PHE A 349 -19.80 -15.02 -10.40
C PHE A 349 -21.08 -14.17 -10.44
N PRO A 350 -21.75 -13.97 -11.59
CA PRO A 350 -23.02 -13.22 -11.63
C PRO A 350 -24.11 -13.85 -10.76
N ALA A 351 -24.25 -15.18 -10.81
CA ALA A 351 -25.22 -15.91 -9.99
C ALA A 351 -24.90 -15.79 -8.49
N PHE A 352 -23.61 -15.86 -8.14
CA PHE A 352 -23.15 -15.64 -6.77
C PHE A 352 -23.43 -14.22 -6.26
N MET A 353 -23.17 -13.18 -7.07
CA MET A 353 -23.47 -11.81 -6.69
C MET A 353 -24.98 -11.58 -6.52
N LYS A 354 -25.81 -12.18 -7.39
CA LYS A 354 -27.27 -12.15 -7.22
C LYS A 354 -27.69 -12.82 -5.91
N LYS A 355 -27.07 -13.95 -5.53
CA LYS A 355 -27.30 -14.60 -4.24
C LYS A 355 -26.91 -13.72 -3.06
N LEU A 356 -25.78 -13.01 -3.14
CA LEU A 356 -25.38 -12.06 -2.10
C LEU A 356 -26.33 -10.87 -1.99
N GLY A 357 -26.79 -10.31 -3.12
CA GLY A 357 -27.71 -9.18 -3.15
C GLY A 357 -29.04 -9.45 -2.45
N ARG A 358 -29.54 -10.70 -2.53
CA ARG A 358 -30.74 -11.16 -1.82
C ARG A 358 -30.65 -11.05 -0.30
N LEU A 359 -29.45 -11.00 0.28
CA LEU A 359 -29.29 -10.78 1.72
C LEU A 359 -29.83 -9.41 2.17
N PHE A 360 -29.98 -8.47 1.24
CA PHE A 360 -30.48 -7.12 1.49
C PHE A 360 -31.92 -6.92 1.04
N GLU A 361 -32.52 -7.88 0.32
CA GLU A 361 -33.92 -7.80 -0.12
C GLU A 361 -34.89 -8.05 1.05
N ASP A 362 -34.43 -8.69 2.12
CA ASP A 362 -35.22 -9.00 3.32
C ASP A 362 -35.16 -7.92 4.43
N GLU A 363 -34.44 -6.81 4.22
CA GLU A 363 -34.29 -5.71 5.22
C GLU A 363 -35.24 -4.52 4.99
N GLU A 364 -36.13 -4.56 3.99
CA GLU A 364 -37.28 -3.64 3.89
C GLU A 364 -38.50 -4.20 4.65
N ILE A 365 -38.55 -3.99 5.97
CA ILE A 365 -39.79 -4.07 6.79
C ILE A 365 -39.91 -2.82 7.66
#